data_AF-A0A661QE02-F1
#
_entry.id   AF-A0A661QE02-F1
#
_cell.length_a   1.000
_cell.length_b   1.000
_cell.length_c   1.000
_cell.angle_alpha   90.00
_cell.angle_beta   90.00
_cell.angle_gamma   90.00
#
_symmetry.space_group_name_H-M   'P 1'
#
loop_
_entity.id
_entity.type
_entity.pdbx_description
1 polymer ?
#
loop_
_entity_poly.entity_id
_entity_poly.type
_entity_poly.pdbx_seq_one_letter_code
_entity_poly.pdbx_strand_id
1 'polypeptide(L)'
;MASATELTMFYPVAVGGPLTKLVDRLVQDFETENPNITVKAIYSGNYSDTMTKAMTALKGGTPPDLSVILSTEIFTLIDNDAILAY
;
A
#
# COMPACT_ATOMS: atom_id res chain seq x y z
N MET A 1 4.64 27.22 -1.86
CA MET A 1 4.00 26.31 -2.83
C MET A 1 3.61 25.07 -2.05
N ALA A 2 2.37 24.57 -2.16
CA ALA A 2 2.00 23.32 -1.51
C ALA A 2 2.86 22.20 -2.10
N SER A 3 3.59 21.47 -1.25
CA SER A 3 4.37 20.31 -1.70
C SER A 3 3.38 19.21 -2.05
N ALA A 4 3.35 18.77 -3.31
CA ALA A 4 2.61 17.57 -3.68
C ALA A 4 3.17 16.38 -2.87
N THR A 5 2.29 15.65 -2.20
CA THR A 5 2.65 14.45 -1.43
C THR A 5 2.38 13.24 -2.30
N GLU A 6 3.38 12.39 -2.51
CA GLU A 6 3.20 11.12 -3.22
C GLU A 6 3.19 9.98 -2.20
N LEU A 7 2.17 9.13 -2.25
CA LEU A 7 2.03 7.95 -1.41
C LEU A 7 2.12 6.69 -2.25
N THR A 8 2.83 5.68 -1.79
CA THR A 8 2.85 4.34 -2.40
C THR A 8 1.97 3.39 -1.61
N MET A 9 1.06 2.69 -2.30
CA MET A 9 0.19 1.70 -1.70
C MET A 9 0.36 0.32 -2.34
N PHE A 10 0.62 -0.73 -1.56
CA PHE A 10 0.58 -2.12 -2.03
C PHE A 10 -0.78 -2.77 -1.75
N TYR A 11 -1.29 -3.57 -2.70
CA TYR A 11 -2.55 -4.29 -2.52
C TYR A 11 -2.57 -5.68 -3.23
N PRO A 12 -3.21 -6.70 -2.63
CA PRO A 12 -3.10 -8.11 -3.03
C PRO A 12 -4.01 -8.46 -4.21
N VAL A 13 -3.65 -7.95 -5.39
CA VAL A 13 -4.20 -8.37 -6.68
C VAL A 13 -3.08 -8.83 -7.60
N ALA A 14 -3.28 -9.92 -8.34
CA ALA A 14 -2.24 -10.50 -9.19
C ALA A 14 -2.10 -9.80 -10.55
N VAL A 15 -3.22 -9.49 -11.20
CA VAL A 15 -3.28 -8.88 -12.53
C VAL A 15 -4.53 -7.99 -12.67
N GLY A 16 -4.54 -7.11 -13.67
CA GLY A 16 -5.65 -6.20 -13.95
C GLY A 16 -7.02 -6.89 -14.07
N GLY A 17 -8.09 -6.21 -13.64
CA GLY A 17 -9.43 -6.75 -13.68
C GLY A 17 -10.46 -5.89 -12.93
N PRO A 18 -11.66 -6.43 -12.62
CA PRO A 18 -12.69 -5.69 -11.89
C PRO A 18 -12.23 -5.18 -10.52
N LEU A 19 -11.37 -5.92 -9.82
CA LEU A 19 -10.83 -5.51 -8.52
C LEU A 19 -9.85 -4.33 -8.64
N THR A 20 -8.99 -4.30 -9.66
CA THR A 20 -8.09 -3.15 -9.86
C THR A 20 -8.90 -1.89 -10.18
N LYS A 21 -9.98 -2.00 -10.97
CA LYS A 21 -10.89 -0.87 -11.22
C LYS A 21 -11.58 -0.34 -9.96
N LEU A 22 -11.86 -1.21 -8.99
CA LEU A 22 -12.39 -0.78 -7.69
C LEU A 22 -11.34 0.01 -6.92
N VAL A 23 -10.09 -0.48 -6.86
CA VAL A 23 -8.99 0.23 -6.21
C VAL A 23 -8.70 1.56 -6.90
N ASP A 24 -8.68 1.60 -8.23
CA ASP A 24 -8.51 2.83 -9.02
C ASP A 24 -9.58 3.87 -8.66
N ARG A 25 -10.83 3.44 -8.48
CA ARG A 25 -11.92 4.33 -8.04
C ARG A 25 -11.71 4.83 -6.62
N LEU A 26 -11.34 3.96 -5.68
CA LEU A 26 -11.08 4.37 -4.29
C LEU A 26 -9.94 5.39 -4.20
N VAL A 27 -8.88 5.18 -5.00
CA VAL A 27 -7.77 6.13 -5.14
C VAL A 27 -8.26 7.44 -5.74
N GLN A 28 -9.02 7.40 -6.84
CA GLN A 28 -9.53 8.59 -7.49
C GLN A 28 -10.45 9.42 -6.58
N ASP A 29 -11.33 8.76 -5.82
CA ASP A 29 -12.22 9.42 -4.86
C ASP A 29 -11.38 10.11 -3.77
N PHE A 30 -10.35 9.44 -3.24
CA PHE A 30 -9.43 10.02 -2.26
C PHE A 30 -8.64 11.22 -2.81
N GLU A 31 -8.07 11.12 -4.02
CA GLU A 31 -7.32 12.21 -4.65
C GLU A 31 -8.21 13.41 -5.01
N THR A 32 -9.49 13.16 -5.32
CA THR A 32 -10.48 14.23 -5.55
C THR A 32 -10.73 15.03 -4.27
N GLU A 33 -10.78 14.36 -3.12
CA GLU A 33 -10.92 15.02 -1.81
C GLU A 33 -9.61 15.65 -1.33
N ASN A 34 -8.46 15.19 -1.84
CA ASN A 34 -7.13 15.60 -1.41
C ASN A 34 -6.24 15.99 -2.61
N PRO A 35 -6.49 17.15 -3.26
CA PRO A 35 -5.89 17.49 -4.56
C PRO A 35 -4.36 17.72 -4.54
N ASN A 36 -3.75 17.73 -3.36
CA ASN A 36 -2.30 17.83 -3.16
C ASN A 36 -1.64 16.48 -2.86
N ILE A 37 -2.37 15.36 -2.92
CA ILE A 37 -1.88 14.02 -2.67
C ILE A 37 -2.10 13.16 -3.91
N THR A 38 -1.07 12.44 -4.32
CA THR A 38 -1.13 11.42 -5.38
C THR A 38 -0.85 10.07 -4.77
N VAL A 39 -1.64 9.05 -5.10
CA VAL A 39 -1.48 7.67 -4.61
C VAL A 39 -1.08 6.74 -5.74
N LYS A 40 0.15 6.25 -5.67
CA LYS A 40 0.67 5.19 -6.53
C LYS A 40 0.26 3.82 -5.99
N ALA A 41 -0.92 3.36 -6.38
CA ALA A 41 -1.39 2.01 -6.08
C ALA A 41 -0.69 0.95 -6.94
N ILE A 42 -0.07 -0.05 -6.30
CA ILE A 42 0.71 -1.10 -6.96
C ILE A 42 0.18 -2.46 -6.52
N TYR A 43 -0.41 -3.19 -7.46
CA TYR A 43 -0.84 -4.56 -7.22
C TYR A 43 0.36 -5.48 -6.94
N SER A 44 0.20 -6.43 -6.02
CA SER A 44 1.32 -7.19 -5.45
C SER A 44 1.11 -8.69 -5.35
N GLY A 45 0.27 -9.28 -6.19
CA GLY A 45 0.04 -10.73 -6.18
C GLY A 45 -1.10 -11.12 -5.25
N ASN A 46 -0.93 -12.19 -4.49
CA ASN A 46 -1.82 -12.55 -3.39
C ASN A 46 -1.40 -11.86 -2.06
N TYR A 47 -2.05 -12.19 -0.95
CA TYR A 47 -1.72 -11.64 0.36
C TYR A 47 -0.30 -12.00 0.84
N SER A 48 0.15 -13.24 0.65
CA SER A 48 1.49 -13.68 1.00
C SER A 48 2.57 -12.98 0.15
N ASP A 49 2.29 -12.80 -1.14
CA ASP A 49 3.17 -12.04 -2.05
C ASP A 49 3.27 -10.57 -1.62
N THR A 50 2.14 -9.99 -1.21
CA THR A 50 2.05 -8.61 -0.72
C THR A 50 2.84 -8.41 0.57
N MET A 51 2.72 -9.31 1.55
CA MET A 51 3.52 -9.31 2.77
C MET A 51 5.01 -9.43 2.45
N THR A 52 5.38 -10.39 1.60
CA THR A 52 6.77 -10.59 1.16
C THR A 52 7.34 -9.34 0.51
N LYS A 53 6.57 -8.69 -0.37
CA LYS A 53 6.98 -7.46 -1.06
C LYS A 53 7.14 -6.29 -0.10
N ALA A 54 6.19 -6.09 0.82
CA ALA A 54 6.25 -5.02 1.83
C ALA A 54 7.48 -5.19 2.74
N MET A 55 7.72 -6.40 3.25
CA MET A 55 8.89 -6.69 4.09
C MET A 55 10.21 -6.57 3.34
N THR A 56 10.25 -6.96 2.06
CA THR A 56 11.45 -6.79 1.22
C THR A 56 11.75 -5.30 1.00
N ALA A 57 10.72 -4.51 0.69
CA ALA A 57 10.83 -3.08 0.49
C ALA A 57 11.28 -2.36 1.78
N LEU A 58 10.71 -2.74 2.93
CA LEU A 58 11.13 -2.26 4.24
C LEU A 58 12.61 -2.53 4.51
N LYS A 59 13.07 -3.77 4.34
CA LYS A 59 14.49 -4.14 4.50
C LYS A 59 15.41 -3.43 3.50
N GLY A 60 14.88 -3.05 2.33
CA GLY A 60 15.55 -2.26 1.32
C GLY A 60 15.56 -0.75 1.59
N GLY A 61 14.93 -0.28 2.67
CA GLY A 61 14.82 1.14 3.02
C GLY A 61 13.82 1.92 2.17
N THR A 62 12.94 1.25 1.43
CA THR A 62 11.92 1.86 0.57
C THR A 62 10.53 1.25 0.82
N PRO A 63 10.05 1.17 2.07
CA PRO A 63 8.73 0.62 2.38
C PRO A 63 7.62 1.40 1.67
N PRO A 64 6.48 0.77 1.35
CA PRO A 64 5.30 1.52 0.96
C PRO A 64 4.79 2.36 2.15
N ASP A 65 4.13 3.47 1.87
CA ASP A 65 3.44 4.26 2.89
C ASP A 65 2.20 3.51 3.43
N LEU A 66 1.60 2.66 2.61
CA LEU A 66 0.44 1.84 2.95
C LEU A 66 0.50 0.45 2.29
N SER A 67 0.06 -0.58 3.00
CA SER A 67 -0.09 -1.92 2.42
C SER A 67 -1.31 -2.64 2.98
N VAL A 68 -2.08 -3.29 2.12
CA VAL A 68 -3.19 -4.17 2.52
C VAL A 68 -2.63 -5.56 2.85
N ILE A 69 -2.58 -5.89 4.14
CA ILE A 69 -2.03 -7.15 4.68
C ILE A 69 -3.07 -7.82 5.59
N LEU A 70 -3.05 -9.16 5.66
CA LEU A 70 -3.92 -9.92 6.56
C LEU A 70 -3.60 -9.61 8.03
N SER A 71 -4.63 -9.55 8.87
CA SER A 71 -4.48 -9.32 10.32
C SER A 71 -3.68 -10.41 11.03
N THR A 72 -3.57 -11.61 10.45
CA THR A 72 -2.74 -12.71 10.96
C THR A 72 -1.26 -12.38 10.98
N GLU A 73 -0.80 -11.39 10.20
CA GLU A 73 0.59 -10.96 10.13
C GLU A 73 0.96 -9.86 11.14
N ILE A 74 0.01 -9.40 11.98
CA ILE A 74 0.21 -8.21 12.80
C ILE A 74 1.40 -8.32 13.77
N PHE A 75 1.61 -9.47 14.41
CA PHE A 75 2.74 -9.66 15.30
C PHE A 75 4.07 -9.68 14.54
N THR A 76 4.10 -10.33 13.37
CA THR A 76 5.26 -10.28 12.48
C THR A 76 5.60 -8.84 12.08
N LEU A 77 4.60 -8.02 11.76
CA LEU A 77 4.79 -6.63 11.40
C LEU A 77 5.34 -5.80 12.57
N ILE A 78 4.80 -5.99 13.77
CA ILE A 78 5.29 -5.32 15.00
C ILE A 78 6.73 -5.72 15.30
N ASP A 79 7.03 -7.02 15.28
CA ASP A 79 8.37 -7.55 15.60
C ASP A 79 9.46 -7.06 14.62
N ASN A 80 9.06 -6.60 13.43
CA ASN A 80 9.97 -6.06 12.42
C ASN A 80 9.90 -4.52 12.31
N ASP A 81 9.24 -3.82 13.25
CA ASP A 81 9.02 -2.36 13.21
C ASP A 81 8.43 -1.89 11.86
N ALA A 82 7.57 -2.72 11.25
CA ALA A 82 7.03 -2.52 9.91
C ALA A 82 5.76 -1.65 9.87
N ILE A 83 5.20 -1.32 11.03
CA ILE A 83 3.98 -0.52 11.17
C ILE A 83 4.16 0.54 12.26
N LEU A 84 3.49 1.68 12.07
CA LEU A 84 3.45 2.74 13.09
C LEU A 84 2.52 2.33 14.24
N ALA A 85 2.89 2.70 15.47
CA ALA A 85 1.99 2.59 16.62
C ALA A 85 0.81 3.56 16.48
N TYR A 86 -0.34 3.16 17.01
CA TYR A 86 -1.58 3.94 17.05
C TYR A 86 -1.68 4.83 18.30
#